data_AF-A0A519NNK1-F1
#
_entry.id   AF-A0A519NNK1-F1
#
_cell.length_a   1.000
_cell.length_b   1.000
_cell.length_c   1.000
_cell.angle_alpha   90.00
_cell.angle_beta   90.00
_cell.angle_gamma   90.00
#
_symmetry.space_group_name_H-M   'P 1'
#
loop_
_entity.id
_entity.type
_entity.pdbx_description
1 polymer ?
#
loop_
_entity_poly.entity_id
_entity_poly.type
_entity_poly.pdbx_seq_one_letter_code
_entity_poly.pdbx_strand_id
1 'polypeptide(L)' 'MTNKKWKALAYNFLCFAVLYTAAYFLIVKFTNLEGFWIPITAAVVSSILAPKFQVINYQGEDKIFMKWMFTKGVREIK' A
#
# COMPACT_ATOMS: atom_id res chain seq x y z
N MET A 1 -5.16 2.88 -21.62
CA MET A 1 -4.80 3.09 -20.20
C MET A 1 -3.34 3.50 -20.13
N THR A 2 -3.03 4.72 -19.65
CA THR A 2 -1.67 5.28 -19.65
C THR A 2 -0.71 4.43 -18.81
N ASN A 3 0.52 4.24 -19.29
CA ASN A 3 1.62 3.48 -18.63
C ASN A 3 1.78 3.84 -17.13
N LYS A 4 1.59 5.11 -16.78
CA LYS A 4 1.69 5.60 -15.40
C LYS A 4 0.64 5.01 -14.44
N LYS A 5 -0.57 4.67 -14.92
CA LYS A 5 -1.62 4.02 -14.09
C LYS A 5 -1.21 2.60 -13.68
N TRP A 6 -0.61 1.84 -14.60
CA TRP A 6 -0.03 0.53 -14.29
C TRP A 6 1.12 0.63 -13.29
N LYS A 7 1.99 1.64 -13.47
CA LYS A 7 3.07 1.93 -12.51
C LYS A 7 2.54 2.22 -11.11
N ALA A 8 1.53 3.09 -10.99
CA ALA A 8 0.91 3.38 -9.69
C ALA A 8 0.26 2.14 -9.06
N LEU A 9 -0.42 1.30 -9.86
CA LEU A 9 -1.00 0.05 -9.38
C LEU A 9 0.09 -0.92 -8.89
N ALA A 10 1.18 -1.06 -9.63
CA ALA A 10 2.34 -1.86 -9.22
C ALA A 10 2.96 -1.34 -7.92
N TYR A 11 3.08 -0.01 -7.73
CA TYR A 11 3.56 0.56 -6.48
C TYR A 11 2.64 0.26 -5.28
N ASN A 12 1.32 0.36 -5.45
CA ASN A 12 0.39 -0.06 -4.40
C ASN A 12 0.54 -1.54 -4.07
N PHE A 13 0.61 -2.39 -5.09
CA PHE A 13 0.70 -3.84 -4.91
C PHE A 13 2.02 -4.25 -4.23
N LEU A 14 3.15 -3.72 -4.69
CA LEU A 14 4.46 -3.98 -4.09
C LEU A 14 4.51 -3.49 -2.65
N CYS A 15 4.02 -2.28 -2.38
CA CYS A 15 4.03 -1.75 -1.02
C CYS A 15 3.11 -2.55 -0.09
N PHE A 16 1.94 -2.94 -0.58
CA PHE A 16 1.04 -3.83 0.14
C PHE A 16 1.69 -5.19 0.40
N ALA A 17 2.30 -5.82 -0.61
CA ALA A 17 2.94 -7.13 -0.48
C ALA A 17 4.08 -7.12 0.56
N VAL A 18 4.96 -6.12 0.51
CA VAL A 18 6.07 -6.00 1.48
C VAL A 18 5.54 -5.80 2.90
N LEU A 19 4.57 -4.90 3.09
CA LEU A 19 3.97 -4.65 4.40
C LEU A 19 3.14 -5.83 4.91
N TYR A 20 2.42 -6.52 4.02
CA TYR A 20 1.64 -7.70 4.33
C TYR A 20 2.55 -8.83 4.80
N THR A 21 3.63 -9.12 4.07
CA THR A 21 4.58 -10.16 4.47
C THR A 21 5.22 -9.83 5.82
N ALA A 22 5.65 -8.59 6.05
CA ALA A 22 6.19 -8.17 7.34
C ALA A 22 5.16 -8.29 8.48
N ALA A 23 3.92 -7.82 8.26
CA ALA A 23 2.84 -7.91 9.23
C ALA A 23 2.44 -9.37 9.52
N TYR A 24 2.40 -10.21 8.49
CA TYR A 24 2.10 -11.64 8.61
C TYR A 24 3.12 -12.34 9.52
N PHE A 25 4.42 -12.15 9.28
CA PHE A 25 5.46 -12.73 10.14
C PHE A 25 5.40 -12.20 11.58
N LEU A 26 5.07 -10.91 11.76
CA LEU A 26 4.85 -10.34 13.08
C LEU A 26 3.67 -11.01 13.79
N ILE A 27 2.54 -11.13 13.11
CA ILE A 27 1.31 -11.70 13.67
C ILE A 27 1.56 -13.17 14.04
N VAL A 28 2.14 -13.97 13.16
CA VAL A 28 2.47 -15.38 13.48
C VAL A 28 3.38 -15.51 14.71
N LYS A 29 4.36 -14.60 14.86
CA LYS A 29 5.32 -14.67 15.97
C LYS A 29 4.77 -14.14 17.29
N PHE A 30 3.99 -13.06 17.25
CA PHE A 30 3.56 -12.33 18.45
C PHE A 30 2.13 -12.63 18.88
N THR A 31 1.33 -13.26 18.02
CA THR A 31 -0.06 -13.62 18.32
C THR A 31 -0.25 -15.12 18.18
N ASN A 32 -1.02 -15.72 19.10
CA ASN A 32 -1.48 -17.10 18.97
C ASN A 32 -2.75 -17.18 18.09
N LEU A 33 -2.83 -16.34 17.05
CA LEU A 33 -3.94 -16.39 16.08
C LEU A 33 -3.76 -17.63 15.22
N GLU A 34 -4.83 -18.39 15.04
CA GLU A 34 -4.81 -19.61 14.23
C GLU A 34 -5.69 -19.50 12.98
N GLY A 35 -5.35 -20.30 11.97
CA GLY A 35 -6.13 -20.42 10.74
C GLY A 35 -6.22 -19.13 9.94
N PHE A 36 -7.44 -18.83 9.45
CA PHE A 36 -7.69 -17.69 8.56
C PHE A 36 -7.54 -16.31 9.22
N TRP A 37 -7.46 -16.24 10.55
CA TRP A 37 -7.31 -14.97 11.25
C TRP A 37 -5.94 -14.32 11.04
N ILE A 38 -4.90 -15.12 10.84
CA ILE A 38 -3.54 -14.62 10.56
C ILE A 38 -3.52 -13.78 9.26
N PRO A 39 -3.91 -14.32 8.08
CA PRO A 39 -3.87 -13.55 6.84
C PRO A 39 -4.89 -12.40 6.83
N ILE A 40 -6.06 -12.56 7.47
CA ILE A 40 -7.08 -11.49 7.53
C ILE A 40 -6.56 -10.28 8.31
N THR A 41 -6.03 -10.51 9.52
CA THR A 41 -5.50 -9.42 10.35
C THR A 41 -4.27 -8.78 9.70
N ALA A 42 -3.39 -9.57 9.10
CA ALA A 42 -2.25 -9.07 8.33
C ALA A 42 -2.69 -8.19 7.15
N ALA A 43 -3.74 -8.57 6.42
CA ALA A 43 -4.29 -7.81 5.31
C ALA A 43 -4.90 -6.48 5.75
N VAL A 44 -5.64 -6.46 6.87
CA VAL A 44 -6.22 -5.23 7.42
C VAL A 44 -5.13 -4.27 7.89
N VAL A 45 -4.17 -4.76 8.69
CA VAL A 45 -3.06 -3.96 9.22
C VAL A 45 -2.21 -3.40 8.08
N SER A 46 -1.82 -4.24 7.12
CA SER A 46 -1.05 -3.80 5.96
C SER A 46 -1.82 -2.81 5.09
N SER A 47 -3.14 -2.95 4.92
CA SER A 47 -3.96 -2.00 4.15
C SER A 47 -4.04 -0.61 4.80
N ILE A 48 -4.03 -0.55 6.14
CA ILE A 48 -4.04 0.71 6.90
C ILE A 48 -2.66 1.37 6.88
N LEU A 49 -1.60 0.57 7.07
CA LEU A 49 -0.23 1.06 7.02
C LEU A 49 0.24 1.39 5.61
N ALA A 50 -0.32 0.74 4.58
CA ALA A 50 0.14 0.91 3.21
C ALA A 50 -0.12 2.34 2.72
N PRO A 51 0.91 3.03 2.20
CA PRO A 51 0.72 4.25 1.45
C PRO A 51 -0.02 3.97 0.15
N LYS A 52 -0.92 4.89 -0.20
CA LYS A 52 -1.75 4.81 -1.40
C LYS A 52 -1.14 5.64 -2.51
N PHE A 53 -0.83 5.01 -3.64
CA PHE A 53 -0.30 5.66 -4.84
C PHE A 53 -1.44 5.85 -5.85
N GLN A 54 -1.68 7.06 -6.31
CA GLN A 54 -2.76 7.35 -7.26
C GLN A 54 -2.25 8.26 -8.38
N VAL A 55 -2.68 7.98 -9.60
CA VAL A 55 -2.42 8.88 -10.74
C VAL A 55 -3.50 9.95 -10.80
N ILE A 56 -3.08 11.21 -10.79
CA ILE A 56 -3.95 12.36 -11.01
C ILE A 56 -3.46 13.05 -12.28
N ASN A 57 -4.38 13.36 -13.19
CA ASN A 57 -4.07 14.21 -14.33
C ASN A 57 -4.07 15.66 -13.86
N TYR A 58 -2.92 16.32 -13.91
CA TYR A 58 -2.77 17.71 -13.51
C TYR A 58 -2.10 18.48 -14.65
N GLN A 59 -2.79 19.52 -15.16
CA GLN A 59 -2.31 20.36 -16.26
C GLN A 59 -1.90 19.57 -17.52
N GLY A 60 -2.60 18.49 -17.85
CA GLY A 60 -2.32 17.68 -19.04
C GLY A 60 -1.24 16.60 -18.85
N GLU A 61 -0.55 16.57 -17.71
CA GLU A 61 0.39 15.50 -17.36
C GLU A 61 -0.19 14.53 -16.33
N ASP A 62 -0.04 13.24 -16.58
CA ASP A 62 -0.32 12.19 -15.60
C ASP A 62 0.80 12.19 -14.53
N LYS A 63 0.46 12.53 -13.28
CA LYS A 63 1.41 12.55 -12.15
C LYS A 63 1.02 11.50 -11.11
N ILE A 64 2.01 10.83 -10.53
CA ILE A 64 1.80 9.84 -9.46
C ILE A 64 1.89 10.56 -8.12
N PHE A 65 0.84 10.51 -7.32
CA PHE A 65 0.82 11.05 -5.97
C PHE A 65 0.78 9.91 -4.96
N MET A 66 1.59 10.02 -3.92
CA MET A 66 1.61 9.13 -2.77
C MET A 66 0.97 9.84 -1.57
N LYS A 67 -0.11 9.25 -1.07
CA LYS A 67 -0.78 9.68 0.17
C LYS A 67 -0.55 8.63 1.24
N TRP A 68 -0.13 9.06 2.42
CA TRP A 68 0.03 8.18 3.57
C TRP A 68 -0.83 8.64 4.73
N MET A 69 -1.42 7.71 5.48
CA MET A 69 -2.27 8.05 6.62
C MET A 69 -1.50 8.72 7.76
N PHE A 70 -0.21 8.40 7.90
CA PHE A 70 0.66 8.91 8.97
C PHE A 70 1.43 10.19 8.60
N THR A 71 1.40 10.60 7.33
CA THR A 71 2.12 11.79 6.87
C THR A 71 1.12 12.84 6.44
N LYS A 72 1.22 14.06 7.00
CA LYS A 72 0.44 15.19 6.51
C LYS A 72 0.98 15.61 5.14
N GLY A 73 0.17 15.45 4.11
CA GLY A 73 0.46 15.89 2.74
C GLY A 73 0.40 14.77 1.71
N VAL A 74 0.33 15.16 0.44
CA VAL A 74 0.50 14.28 -0.71
C VAL A 74 1.89 14.53 -1.30
N ARG A 75 2.68 13.46 -1.51
CA ARG A 75 4.00 13.56 -2.13
C ARG A 75 3.89 13.23 -3.60
N GLU A 76 4.34 14.12 -4.47
CA GLU A 76 4.47 13.84 -5.90
C GLU A 76 5.69 12.92 -6.12
N ILE A 77 5.48 11.85 -6.87
CA ILE A 77 6.53 10.95 -7.33
C ILE A 77 6.78 11.28 -8.80
N LYS A 78 7.97 11.81 -9.08
CA LYS A 78 8.44 12.14 -10.43
C LYS A 78 8.71 10.87 -11.24
#